data_AF-A0A931VHX7-F1
#
_entry.id   AF-A0A931VHX7-F1
#
_cell.length_a   1.000
_cell.length_b   1.000
_cell.length_c   1.000
_cell.angle_alpha   90.00
_cell.angle_beta   90.00
_cell.angle_gamma   90.00
#
_symmetry.space_group_name_H-M   'P 1'
#
loop_
_entity.id
_entity.type
_entity.pdbx_description
1 polymer ?
#
loop_
_entity_poly.entity_id
_entity_poly.type
_entity_poly.pdbx_seq_one_letter_code
_entity_poly.pdbx_strand_id
1 'polypeptide(L)' 'MNQEFSTFDLGLAAVLLTLKYELLELDRSYPKKIRFIFRRERNIEQVINDYFDDKIELPAQSLLQNQKILKNRIYSDA' A
#
# COMPACT_ATOMS: atom_id res chain seq x y z
N MET A 1 -13.94 -3.56 16.11
CA MET A 1 -13.95 -2.97 14.75
C MET A 1 -12.52 -2.96 14.27
N ASN A 2 -12.20 -3.61 13.15
CA ASN A 2 -10.83 -3.59 12.62
C ASN A 2 -10.52 -2.19 12.08
N GLN A 3 -9.63 -1.48 12.77
CA GLN A 3 -9.19 -0.12 12.45
C GLN A 3 -8.12 -0.08 11.34
N GLU A 4 -7.75 -1.24 10.82
CA GLU A 4 -6.64 -1.40 9.88
C GLU A 4 -7.08 -2.19 8.65
N PHE A 5 -6.43 -1.88 7.53
CA PHE A 5 -6.43 -2.67 6.32
C PHE A 5 -5.01 -3.20 6.09
N SER A 6 -4.89 -4.40 5.55
CA SER A 6 -3.57 -4.93 5.20
C SER A 6 -3.57 -5.63 3.85
N THR A 7 -2.44 -5.52 3.15
CA THR A 7 -2.21 -6.20 1.88
C THR A 7 -0.77 -6.69 1.78
N PHE A 8 -0.53 -7.73 0.98
CA PHE A 8 0.81 -8.15 0.57
C PHE A 8 1.19 -7.61 -0.83
N ASP A 9 0.24 -6.96 -1.50
CA ASP A 9 0.43 -6.46 -2.86
C ASP A 9 1.16 -5.12 -2.86
N LEU A 10 2.35 -5.10 -3.49
CA LEU A 10 3.19 -3.91 -3.57
C LEU A 10 2.60 -2.83 -4.48
N GLY A 11 1.84 -3.20 -5.51
CA GLY A 11 1.18 -2.28 -6.42
C GLY A 11 0.07 -1.52 -5.71
N LEU A 12 -0.83 -2.24 -5.07
CA LEU A 12 -1.91 -1.68 -4.24
C LEU A 12 -1.34 -0.83 -3.10
N ALA A 13 -0.29 -1.28 -2.41
CA ALA A 13 0.36 -0.48 -1.36
C ALA A 13 0.92 0.85 -1.91
N ALA A 14 1.51 0.85 -3.11
CA ALA A 14 2.01 2.07 -3.76
C ALA A 14 0.86 3.01 -4.17
N VAL A 15 -0.25 2.46 -4.65
CA VAL A 15 -1.49 3.19 -4.97
C VAL A 15 -2.04 3.87 -3.72
N LEU A 16 -2.18 3.14 -2.61
CA LEU A 16 -2.69 3.66 -1.34
C LEU A 16 -1.80 4.80 -0.81
N LEU A 17 -0.47 4.64 -0.83
CA LEU A 17 0.44 5.74 -0.48
C LEU A 17 0.30 6.96 -1.39
N THR A 18 0.11 6.75 -2.69
CA THR A 18 -0.08 7.83 -3.66
C THR A 18 -1.37 8.61 -3.39
N LEU A 19 -2.42 7.90 -3.00
CA LEU A 19 -3.70 8.43 -2.54
C LEU A 19 -3.68 8.96 -1.10
N LYS A 20 -2.50 9.02 -0.45
CA LYS A 20 -2.28 9.56 0.89
C LYS A 20 -2.91 8.78 2.05
N TYR A 21 -3.20 7.50 1.84
CA TYR A 21 -3.50 6.60 2.96
C TYR A 21 -2.27 6.44 3.85
N GLU A 22 -2.50 6.45 5.15
CA GLU A 22 -1.45 6.33 6.16
C GLU A 22 -0.97 4.87 6.27
N LEU A 23 0.28 4.61 5.88
CA LEU A 23 0.97 3.34 6.15
C LEU A 23 1.44 3.34 7.61
N LEU A 24 0.85 2.47 8.42
CA LEU A 24 1.14 2.34 9.85
C LEU A 24 2.37 1.48 10.09
N GLU A 25 2.47 0.32 9.42
CA GLU A 25 3.51 -0.67 9.70
C GLU A 25 3.87 -1.50 8.46
N LEU A 26 5.12 -1.95 8.41
CA LEU A 26 5.58 -3.05 7.56
C LEU A 26 5.76 -4.30 8.43
N ASP A 27 4.77 -5.18 8.45
CA ASP A 27 4.83 -6.42 9.21
C ASP A 27 5.69 -7.46 8.46
N ARG A 28 6.84 -7.78 9.07
CA ARG A 28 7.86 -8.71 8.58
C ARG A 28 7.74 -10.12 9.18
N SER A 29 6.66 -10.42 9.88
CA SER A 29 6.44 -11.74 10.51
C SER A 29 6.36 -12.89 9.49
N TYR A 30 6.24 -12.59 8.20
CA TYR A 30 6.29 -13.58 7.12
C TYR A 30 7.68 -13.65 6.49
N PRO A 31 8.31 -14.84 6.45
CA PRO A 31 9.70 -14.98 6.01
C PRO A 31 9.94 -14.66 4.52
N LYS A 32 8.90 -14.61 3.69
CA LYS A 32 9.00 -14.40 2.24
C LYS A 32 8.22 -13.20 1.71
N LYS A 33 7.46 -12.51 2.57
CA LYS A 33 6.54 -11.45 2.16
C LYS A 33 6.52 -10.37 3.22
N ILE A 34 6.33 -9.13 2.81
CA ILE A 34 6.06 -8.03 3.73
C ILE A 34 4.57 -7.73 3.67
N ARG A 35 3.92 -7.64 4.84
CA ARG A 35 2.54 -7.19 4.93
C ARG A 35 2.54 -5.68 5.16
N PHE A 36 1.88 -4.94 4.28
CA PHE A 36 1.69 -3.49 4.42
C PHE A 36 0.42 -3.26 5.22
N ILE A 37 0.52 -2.59 6.36
CA ILE A 37 -0.61 -2.27 7.24
C ILE A 37 -0.93 -0.78 7.11
N PHE A 38 -2.15 -0.46 6.72
CA PHE A 38 -2.64 0.90 6.54
C PHE A 38 -3.76 1.20 7.52
N ARG A 39 -3.86 2.47 7.91
CA ARG A 39 -5.04 2.97 8.64
C ARG A 39 -6.27 2.80 7.76
N ARG A 40 -7.32 2.18 8.30
CA ARG A 40 -8.56 1.96 7.55
C ARG A 40 -9.37 3.24 7.49
N GLU A 41 -9.66 3.69 6.27
CA GLU A 41 -10.58 4.81 6.02
C GLU A 41 -11.85 4.33 5.31
N ARG A 42 -12.93 5.11 5.36
CA ARG A 42 -14.26 4.68 4.89
C ARG A 42 -14.30 4.28 3.42
N ASN A 43 -13.44 4.86 2.59
CA ASN A 43 -13.38 4.67 1.14
C ASN A 43 -12.36 3.64 0.67
N ILE A 44 -11.64 2.96 1.58
CA ILE A 44 -10.55 2.06 1.19
C ILE A 44 -11.04 0.87 0.35
N GLU A 45 -12.21 0.32 0.66
CA GLU A 45 -12.79 -0.81 -0.08
C GLU A 45 -13.09 -0.43 -1.53
N GLN A 46 -13.58 0.79 -1.76
CA GLN A 46 -13.84 1.28 -3.12
C GLN A 46 -12.53 1.43 -3.90
N VAL A 47 -11.50 2.01 -3.27
CA VAL A 47 -10.17 2.15 -3.89
C VAL A 47 -9.57 0.78 -4.23
N ILE A 48 -9.73 -0.22 -3.36
CA ILE A 48 -9.25 -1.58 -3.64
C ILE A 48 -9.97 -2.17 -4.85
N ASN A 49 -11.29 -2.04 -4.91
CA ASN A 49 -12.06 -2.53 -6.05
C ASN A 49 -11.67 -1.79 -7.35
N ASP A 50 -11.55 -0.47 -7.32
CA ASP A 50 -11.16 0.33 -8.48
C ASP A 50 -9.73 -0.02 -8.95
N TYR A 51 -8.83 -0.39 -8.04
CA TYR A 51 -7.49 -0.88 -8.39
C TYR A 51 -7.56 -2.18 -9.18
N PHE A 52 -8.32 -3.17 -8.70
CA PHE A 52 -8.43 -4.48 -9.35
C PHE A 52 -9.30 -4.46 -10.61
N ASP A 53 -10.18 -3.46 -10.75
CA ASP A 53 -11.01 -3.23 -11.93
C ASP A 53 -10.34 -2.34 -13.00
N ASP A 54 -9.07 -1.96 -12.84
CA ASP A 54 -8.34 -1.04 -13.73
C ASP A 54 -9.02 0.34 -13.91
N LYS A 55 -9.66 0.86 -12.85
CA LYS A 55 -10.39 2.15 -12.84
C LYS A 55 -9.62 3.32 -12.21
N ILE A 56 -8.42 3.07 -11.69
CA ILE A 56 -7.61 4.09 -11.02
C ILE A 56 -6.71 4.84 -12.00
N GLU A 57 -6.87 6.16 -12.04
CA GLU A 57 -5.94 7.07 -12.71
C GLU A 57 -5.07 7.80 -11.68
N LEU A 58 -3.74 7.72 -11.83
CA LEU A 58 -2.78 8.37 -10.94
C LEU A 58 -1.63 9.00 -11.70
N PRO A 59 -0.99 10.06 -11.16
CA PRO A 59 0.25 10.58 -11.71
C PRO A 59 1.35 9.51 -11.68
N ALA A 60 1.80 9.09 -12.87
CA ALA A 60 2.76 7.99 -13.02
C ALA A 60 4.06 8.21 -12.23
N GLN A 61 4.58 9.45 -12.21
CA GLN A 61 5.81 9.76 -11.47
C GLN A 61 5.63 9.55 -9.97
N SER A 62 4.51 10.00 -9.38
CA SER A 62 4.23 9.84 -7.95
C SER A 62 4.04 8.37 -7.58
N LEU A 63 3.34 7.60 -8.41
CA LEU A 63 3.15 6.17 -8.20
C LEU A 63 4.51 5.43 -8.19
N LEU A 64 5.34 5.67 -9.20
CA LEU A 64 6.66 5.04 -9.31
C LEU A 64 7.61 5.48 -8.19
N GLN A 65 7.55 6.73 -7.75
CA GLN A 65 8.30 7.22 -6.59
C GLN A 65 7.86 6.53 -5.29
N ASN A 66 6.56 6.43 -5.04
CA ASN A 66 6.05 5.76 -3.84
C ASN A 66 6.36 4.26 -3.84
N GLN A 67 6.30 3.61 -5.00
CA GLN A 67 6.75 2.22 -5.12
C GLN A 67 8.25 2.05 -4.79
N LYS A 68 9.10 2.99 -5.23
CA LYS A 68 10.54 3.01 -4.86
C LYS A 68 10.72 3.22 -3.36
N ILE A 69 9.97 4.13 -2.74
CA ILE A 69 10.00 4.39 -1.30
C ILE A 69 9.63 3.11 -0.53
N LEU A 70 8.56 2.42 -0.93
CA LEU A 70 8.17 1.14 -0.31
C LEU A 70 9.27 0.09 -0.44
N LYS A 71 9.84 -0.08 -1.64
CA LYS A 71 10.95 -1.02 -1.84
C LYS A 71 12.15 -0.68 -0.96
N ASN A 72 12.53 0.59 -0.88
CA ASN A 72 13.63 1.01 -0.01
C ASN A 72 13.31 0.62 1.44
N ARG A 73 12.13 0.95 1.97
CA ARG A 73 11.74 0.54 3.34
C ARG A 73 11.79 -0.97 3.55
N ILE A 74 11.38 -1.78 2.57
CA ILE A 74 11.49 -3.25 2.64
C ILE A 74 12.95 -3.71 2.83
N TYR A 75 13.91 -3.05 2.18
CA TYR A 75 15.33 -3.46 2.22
C TYR A 75 16.20 -2.64 3.19
N SER A 76 15.70 -1.53 3.74
CA SER A 76 16.49 -0.61 4.58
C SER A 76 16.54 -0.99 6.07
N ASP A 77 15.63 -1.85 6.58
CA ASP A 77 15.72 -2.40 7.95
C ASP A 77 16.42 -3.77 7.99
N ALA A 78 17.36 -4.01 7.06
CA ALA A 78 18.22 -5.19 7.08
C ALA A 78 19.51 -4.89 7.85
#